data_AF-A0A8T5H5V5-F1
#
_entry.id   AF-A0A8T5H5V5-F1
#
_cell.length_a   1.000
_cell.length_b   1.000
_cell.length_c   1.000
_cell.angle_alpha   90.00
_cell.angle_beta   90.00
_cell.angle_gamma   90.00
#
_symmetry.space_group_name_H-M   'P 1'
#
loop_
_entity.id
_entity.type
_entity.pdbx_description
1 polymer ?
#
loop_
_entity_poly.entity_id
_entity_poly.type
_entity_poly.pdbx_seq_one_letter_code
_entity_poly.pdbx_strand_id
1 'polypeptide(L)' 'MAELSFYDVKSKSKFTTSDFEVREKSGRYFAVAKSPAKDATHECWRILSKKQAEELK' A
#
# COMPACT_ATOMS: atom_id res chain seq x y z
N MET A 1 -1.22 -1.62 15.60
CA MET A 1 -1.67 -1.13 14.27
C MET A 1 -0.47 -1.20 13.36
N ALA A 2 -0.51 -2.05 12.34
CA ALA A 2 0.61 -2.17 11.41
C ALA A 2 0.59 -0.98 10.45
N GLU A 3 1.72 -0.27 10.33
CA GLU A 3 1.88 0.82 9.38
C GLU A 3 2.77 0.37 8.24
N LEU A 4 2.35 0.65 7.00
CA LEU A 4 3.13 0.34 5.81
C LEU A 4 3.67 1.63 5.20
N SER A 5 4.95 1.59 4.80
CA SER A 5 5.52 2.65 3.99
C SER A 5 5.16 2.43 2.52
N PHE A 6 4.54 3.41 1.90
CA PHE A 6 4.25 3.43 0.47
C PHE A 6 5.17 4.41 -0.23
N TYR A 7 5.40 4.16 -1.51
CA TYR A 7 6.07 5.10 -2.40
C TYR A 7 5.09 5.53 -3.49
N ASP A 8 4.75 6.81 -3.50
CA ASP A 8 3.96 7.38 -4.56
C ASP A 8 4.89 7.78 -5.70
N VAL A 9 4.84 7.01 -6.79
CA VAL A 9 5.65 7.27 -7.98
C VAL A 9 5.26 8.55 -8.71
N LYS A 10 4.02 9.05 -8.54
CA LYS A 10 3.58 10.29 -9.19
C LYS A 10 4.09 11.51 -8.44
N SER A 11 3.95 11.54 -7.12
CA SER A 11 4.49 12.62 -6.29
C SER A 11 5.98 12.43 -5.96
N LYS A 12 6.56 11.28 -6.32
CA LYS A 12 7.94 10.85 -6.01
C LYS A 12 8.26 10.91 -4.52
N SER A 13 7.26 10.74 -3.67
CA SER A 13 7.35 10.88 -2.22
C SER A 13 7.06 9.56 -1.50
N LYS A 14 7.66 9.40 -0.32
CA LYS A 14 7.39 8.27 0.59
C LYS A 14 6.43 8.74 1.66
N PHE A 15 5.47 7.90 2.00
CA PHE A 15 4.57 8.13 3.13
C PHE A 15 4.29 6.83 3.87
N THR A 16 3.92 6.93 5.14
CA THR A 16 3.52 5.79 5.96
C THR A 16 2.04 5.94 6.29
N THR A 17 1.29 4.84 6.21
CA THR A 17 -0.10 4.82 6.62
C THR A 17 -0.47 3.46 7.19
N SER A 18 -1.34 3.46 8.18
CA SER A 18 -2.04 2.28 8.69
C SER A 18 -3.37 2.05 7.96
N ASP A 19 -3.83 3.03 7.18
CA ASP A 19 -5.05 2.95 6.36
C ASP A 19 -4.69 2.36 4.98
N PHE A 20 -4.74 1.03 4.88
CA PHE A 20 -4.53 0.30 3.64
C PHE A 20 -5.37 -0.97 3.60
N GLU A 21 -5.68 -1.43 2.39
CA GLU A 21 -6.36 -2.69 2.13
C GLU A 21 -5.38 -3.72 1.55
N VAL A 22 -5.41 -4.96 2.04
CA VAL A 22 -4.66 -6.06 1.45
C VAL A 22 -5.52 -6.77 0.40
N ARG A 23 -5.12 -6.69 -0.87
CA ARG A 23 -5.78 -7.36 -2.00
C ARG A 23 -4.90 -8.44 -2.60
N GLU A 24 -5.49 -9.58 -2.91
CA GLU A 24 -4.80 -10.64 -3.65
C GLU A 24 -5.15 -10.54 -5.14
N LYS A 25 -4.13 -10.50 -6.00
CA LYS A 25 -4.30 -10.47 -7.45
C LYS A 25 -3.26 -11.37 -8.10
N SER A 26 -3.70 -12.34 -8.90
CA SER A 26 -2.81 -13.25 -9.63
C SER A 26 -1.80 -14.00 -8.74
N GLY A 27 -2.23 -14.42 -7.54
CA GLY A 27 -1.38 -15.15 -6.57
C GLY A 27 -0.31 -14.29 -5.88
N ARG A 28 -0.39 -12.97 -5.99
CA ARG A 28 0.43 -12.01 -5.25
C ARG A 28 -0.45 -11.13 -4.38
N TYR A 29 0.09 -10.75 -3.23
CA TYR A 29 -0.57 -9.85 -2.29
C TYR A 29 -0.11 -8.41 -2.52
N PHE A 30 -1.05 -7.48 -2.45
CA PHE A 30 -0.81 -6.06 -2.61
C PHE A 30 -1.46 -5.32 -1.46
N ALA A 31 -0.70 -4.47 -0.78
CA ALA A 31 -1.29 -3.43 0.05
C ALA A 31 -1.65 -2.25 -0.85
N VAL A 32 -2.88 -1.77 -0.72
CA VAL A 32 -3.42 -0.65 -1.50
C VAL A 32 -3.80 0.46 -0.53
N ALA A 33 -3.15 1.61 -0.65
CA ALA A 33 -3.43 2.79 0.14
C ALA A 33 -3.75 3.98 -0.77
N LYS A 34 -4.53 4.94 -0.28
CA LYS A 34 -4.72 6.22 -0.98
C LYS A 34 -3.47 7.09 -0.82
N SER A 35 -3.08 7.79 -1.88
CA SER A 35 -1.98 8.75 -1.77
C SER A 35 -2.40 9.94 -0.90
N PRO A 36 -1.55 10.40 0.04
CA PRO A 36 -1.82 11.58 0.86
C PRO A 36 -1.50 12.90 0.14
N ALA A 37 -1.02 12.85 -1.10
CA ALA A 37 -0.73 14.06 -1.85
C ALA A 37 -2.02 14.85 -2.10
N LYS A 38 -1.94 16.18 -1.92
CA LYS A 38 -3.04 17.10 -2.18
C LYS A 38 -3.44 16.92 -3.66
N ASP A 39 -4.71 16.59 -3.89
CA ASP A 39 -5.31 16.30 -5.21
C ASP A 39 -4.96 14.94 -5.85
N ALA A 40 -4.38 14.00 -5.08
CA ALA A 40 -4.17 12.65 -5.57
C ALA A 40 -5.45 11.82 -5.59
N THR A 41 -5.89 11.46 -6.79
CA THR A 41 -7.02 10.53 -7.04
C THR A 41 -6.57 9.09 -7.26
N HIS A 42 -5.27 8.81 -7.16
CA HIS A 42 -4.69 7.51 -7.41
C HIS A 42 -4.41 6.71 -6.13
N GLU A 43 -4.41 5.40 -6.30
CA GLU A 43 -4.02 4.44 -5.27
C GLU A 43 -2.53 4.08 -5.40
N CYS A 44 -1.86 3.90 -4.27
CA CYS A 44 -0.50 3.40 -4.16
C CYS A 44 -0.51 1.92 -3.85
N TRP A 45 0.04 1.13 -4.77
CA TRP A 45 0.05 -0.33 -4.69
C TRP A 45 1.44 -0.80 -4.29
N ARG A 46 1.55 -1.44 -3.13
CA ARG A 46 2.78 -2.03 -2.61
C ARG A 46 2.67 -3.55 -2.66
N ILE A 47 3.63 -4.22 -3.28
CA ILE A 47 3.71 -5.68 -3.27
C ILE A 47 4.05 -6.14 -1.86
N LEU A 48 3.28 -7.10 -1.34
CA LEU A 48 3.56 -7.82 -0.12
C LEU A 48 4.09 -9.22 -0.42
N SER A 49 5.01 -9.68 0.41
CA SER A 49 5.38 -11.09 0.45
C SER A 49 4.26 -11.92 1.10
N LYS A 50 4.22 -13.24 0.85
CA LYS A 50 3.21 -14.13 1.45
C LYS A 50 3.15 -14.00 2.97
N LYS A 51 4.30 -14.04 3.64
CA LYS A 51 4.42 -13.88 5.09
C LYS A 51 3.83 -12.55 5.59
N GLN A 52 4.20 -11.45 4.94
CA GLN A 52 3.67 -10.12 5.31
C GLN A 52 2.17 -10.01 5.08
N ALA A 53 1.64 -10.63 4.03
CA ALA A 53 0.21 -10.65 3.79
C ALA A 53 -0.54 -11.46 4.85
N GLU A 54 0.01 -12.59 5.28
CA GLU A 54 -0.57 -13.41 6.35
C GLU A 54 -0.53 -12.70 7.72
N GLU A 55 0.49 -11.90 8.01
CA GLU A 55 0.58 -11.12 9.25
C GLU A 55 -0.35 -9.88 9.28
N LEU A 56 -0.77 -9.41 8.10
CA LEU A 56 -1.57 -8.19 7.93
C LEU A 56 -3.04 -8.45 7.61
N LYS A 57 -3.43 -9.72 7.46
CA LYS A 57 -4.80 -10.16 7.18
C LYS A 57 -5.55 -10.47 8.47
#